data_AF-A0A7W5H538-F1
#
_entry.id   AF-A0A7W5H538-F1
#
_cell.length_a   1.000
_cell.length_b   1.000
_cell.length_c   1.000
_cell.angle_alpha   90.00
_cell.angle_beta   90.00
_cell.angle_gamma   90.00
#
_symmetry.space_group_name_H-M   'P 1'
#
loop_
_entity.id
_entity.type
_entity.pdbx_description
1 polymer ?
#
loop_
_entity_poly.entity_id
_entity_poly.type
_entity_poly.pdbx_seq_one_letter_code
_entity_poly.pdbx_strand_id
1 'polypeptide(L)'
;MAFCVNPASQGNFTFGQTVAGFLTSPGLPFVDILSEQRIACVFRKHGGLFGRTYTTAIVLWAFMSQVLRDGKEASCQSAVARISSYLTGRALGDVDPDTRDYCRARAKLSEDALHELTSGVANEAQRLIEPQHLWKGRHAKLVDGSTFMMPDTPRNQ
;
A
#
# COMPACT_ATOMS: atom_id res chain seq x y z
N MET A 1 -5.73 -19.01 13.31
CA MET A 1 -5.17 -17.82 12.62
C MET A 1 -5.82 -16.59 13.23
N ALA A 2 -5.09 -15.83 14.04
CA ALA A 2 -5.63 -14.66 14.72
C ALA A 2 -5.85 -13.54 13.69
N PHE A 3 -7.11 -13.26 13.37
CA PHE A 3 -7.47 -12.00 12.73
C PHE A 3 -7.16 -10.89 13.73
N CYS A 4 -6.34 -9.92 13.32
CA CYS A 4 -6.13 -8.67 14.06
C CYS A 4 -7.50 -7.96 14.14
N VAL A 5 -8.24 -8.16 15.24
CA VAL A 5 -9.53 -7.51 15.51
C VAL A 5 -9.29 -6.01 15.65
N ASN A 6 -10.09 -5.21 14.97
CA ASN A 6 -10.02 -3.75 14.98
C ASN A 6 -10.74 -3.24 16.24
N PRO A 7 -10.05 -2.74 17.29
CA PRO A 7 -10.75 -2.12 18.42
C PRO A 7 -11.21 -0.72 18.02
N ALA A 8 -12.38 -0.33 18.54
CA ALA A 8 -12.99 0.97 18.30
C ALA A 8 -12.01 2.13 18.58
N SER A 9 -12.04 3.09 17.66
CA SER A 9 -11.19 4.27 17.60
C SER A 9 -11.21 5.10 18.88
N GLN A 10 -10.03 5.31 19.46
CA GLN A 10 -9.78 6.43 20.36
C GLN A 10 -8.46 7.11 19.97
N GLY A 11 -8.58 8.39 19.61
CA GLY A 11 -7.46 9.29 19.32
C GLY A 11 -7.48 9.84 17.91
N ASN A 12 -7.96 11.08 17.78
CA ASN A 12 -7.98 11.96 16.61
C ASN A 12 -6.85 11.69 15.60
N PHE A 13 -7.21 11.19 14.41
CA PHE A 13 -6.56 11.39 13.11
C PHE A 13 -6.75 10.15 12.21
N THR A 14 -7.46 10.27 11.07
CA THR A 14 -7.68 9.14 10.15
C THR A 14 -6.70 9.20 8.99
N PHE A 15 -5.85 8.18 8.90
CA PHE A 15 -4.92 7.91 7.79
C PHE A 15 -5.56 8.09 6.39
N GLY A 16 -6.87 7.86 6.30
CA GLY A 16 -7.87 8.55 5.47
C GLY A 16 -7.39 9.70 4.58
N GLN A 17 -7.07 10.82 5.23
CA GLN A 17 -6.84 12.11 4.58
C GLN A 17 -5.50 12.19 3.81
N THR A 18 -4.59 11.27 4.10
CA THR A 18 -3.25 11.19 3.47
C THR A 18 -3.27 10.40 2.18
N VAL A 19 -4.12 9.38 2.09
CA VAL A 19 -4.28 8.62 0.86
C VAL A 19 -4.76 9.50 -0.27
N ALA A 20 -5.50 10.59 -0.03
CA ALA A 20 -5.84 11.56 -1.07
C ALA A 20 -4.60 12.20 -1.75
N GLY A 21 -3.50 12.41 -1.02
CA GLY A 21 -2.24 12.92 -1.56
C GLY A 21 -1.44 11.88 -2.35
N PHE A 22 -1.66 10.58 -2.07
CA PHE A 22 -0.99 9.47 -2.76
C PHE A 22 -1.84 8.95 -3.93
N LEU A 23 -3.14 8.75 -3.72
CA LEU A 23 -4.15 8.24 -4.63
C LEU A 23 -5.19 9.35 -4.88
N THR A 24 -5.13 9.97 -6.05
CA THR A 24 -6.00 11.09 -6.47
C THR A 24 -7.41 10.62 -6.81
N SER A 25 -8.10 9.90 -5.92
CA SER A 25 -9.52 9.57 -6.08
C SER A 25 -10.27 9.67 -4.75
N PRO A 26 -11.11 10.70 -4.58
CA PRO A 26 -12.07 10.76 -3.49
C PRO A 26 -13.00 9.54 -3.59
N GLY A 27 -13.25 8.85 -2.47
CA GLY A 27 -14.26 7.79 -2.39
C GLY A 27 -13.75 6.34 -2.47
N LEU A 28 -12.44 6.09 -2.62
CA LEU A 28 -11.90 4.73 -2.52
C LEU A 28 -11.52 4.40 -1.07
N PRO A 29 -12.06 3.32 -0.45
CA PRO A 29 -11.85 2.97 0.96
C PRO A 29 -10.48 2.31 1.20
N PHE A 30 -9.46 2.67 0.43
CA PHE A 30 -8.10 2.16 0.56
C PHE A 30 -7.54 2.36 1.96
N VAL A 31 -7.96 3.44 2.61
CA VAL A 31 -7.58 3.82 3.98
C VAL A 31 -8.09 2.84 5.03
N ASP A 32 -9.25 2.26 4.79
CA ASP A 32 -9.88 1.29 5.69
C ASP A 32 -9.37 -0.13 5.39
N ILE A 33 -9.16 -0.43 4.10
CA ILE A 33 -8.68 -1.74 3.65
C ILE A 33 -7.20 -1.94 4.00
N LEU A 34 -6.35 -0.93 3.77
CA LEU A 34 -4.90 -0.96 3.96
C LEU A 34 -4.46 -0.01 5.09
N SER A 35 -5.18 -0.04 6.22
CA SER A 35 -4.84 0.79 7.37
C SER A 35 -3.40 0.57 7.84
N GLU A 36 -2.82 1.60 8.47
CA GLU A 36 -1.46 1.54 9.04
C GLU A 36 -1.32 0.37 10.02
N GLN A 37 -2.36 0.10 10.81
CA GLN A 37 -2.39 -1.00 11.76
C GLN A 37 -2.33 -2.35 11.06
N ARG A 38 -3.06 -2.53 9.95
CA ARG A 38 -3.04 -3.77 9.16
C ARG A 38 -1.66 -3.98 8.55
N ILE A 39 -1.09 -2.94 7.93
CA ILE A 39 0.26 -2.97 7.37
C ILE A 39 1.26 -3.34 8.47
N ALA A 40 1.19 -2.68 9.63
CA ALA A 40 2.09 -2.93 10.73
C ALA A 40 1.93 -4.34 11.32
N CYS A 41 0.70 -4.85 11.49
CA CYS A 41 0.41 -6.21 11.97
C CYS A 41 1.06 -7.25 11.03
N VAL A 42 0.83 -7.15 9.73
CA VAL A 42 1.38 -8.10 8.74
C VAL A 42 2.91 -7.98 8.62
N PHE A 43 3.46 -6.78 8.43
CA PHE A 43 4.91 -6.63 8.28
C PHE A 43 5.68 -7.01 9.55
N ARG A 44 5.11 -6.84 10.75
CA ARG A 44 5.74 -7.29 12.00
C ARG A 44 5.88 -8.82 12.04
N LYS A 45 4.84 -9.53 11.62
CA LYS A 45 4.82 -11.00 11.57
C LYS A 45 5.95 -11.56 10.68
N HIS A 46 6.28 -10.84 9.61
CA HIS A 46 7.33 -11.19 8.66
C HIS A 46 8.70 -10.54 8.97
N GLY A 47 8.85 -9.87 10.13
CA GLY A 47 10.10 -9.17 10.47
C GLY A 47 10.45 -8.01 9.55
N GLY A 48 9.49 -7.48 8.78
CA GLY A 48 9.68 -6.46 7.75
C GLY A 48 9.39 -5.02 8.18
N LEU A 49 9.27 -4.74 9.48
CA LEU A 49 9.10 -3.37 9.97
C LEU A 49 10.42 -2.58 9.96
N PHE A 50 10.38 -1.35 9.46
CA PHE A 50 11.54 -0.47 9.40
C PHE A 50 11.15 1.02 9.38
N GLY A 51 12.18 1.86 9.58
CA GLY A 51 12.12 3.29 9.32
C GLY A 51 11.67 4.15 10.51
N ARG A 52 12.09 5.42 10.48
CA ARG A 52 11.59 6.49 11.36
C ARG A 52 10.83 7.52 10.53
N THR A 53 11.48 8.08 9.51
CA THR A 53 10.86 8.97 8.51
C THR A 53 10.25 8.18 7.36
N TYR A 54 11.04 7.29 6.73
CA TYR A 54 10.56 6.34 5.72
C TYR A 54 10.04 5.06 6.40
N THR A 55 8.96 5.19 7.17
CA THR A 55 8.34 4.03 7.82
C THR A 55 7.81 3.03 6.78
N THR A 56 7.69 1.76 7.16
CA THR A 56 7.11 0.72 6.29
C THR A 56 5.77 1.13 5.67
N ALA A 57 4.89 1.76 6.44
CA ALA A 57 3.61 2.24 5.93
C ALA A 57 3.79 3.36 4.89
N ILE A 58 4.56 4.42 5.20
CA ILE A 58 4.82 5.53 4.28
C ILE A 58 5.41 5.01 2.96
N VAL A 59 6.38 4.11 3.05
CA VAL A 59 7.07 3.55 1.88
C VAL A 59 6.15 2.68 1.05
N LEU A 60 5.32 1.85 1.67
CA LEU A 60 4.34 1.02 0.96
C LEU A 60 3.34 1.89 0.19
N TRP A 61 2.80 2.92 0.82
CA TRP A 61 1.85 3.83 0.18
C TRP A 61 2.48 4.66 -0.93
N ALA A 62 3.69 5.18 -0.71
CA ALA A 62 4.44 5.88 -1.74
C ALA A 62 4.70 4.95 -2.94
N PHE A 63 5.07 3.69 -2.70
CA PHE A 63 5.27 2.71 -3.76
C PHE A 63 3.98 2.39 -4.51
N MET A 64 2.86 2.19 -3.83
CA MET A 64 1.57 2.02 -4.49
C MET A 64 1.20 3.24 -5.34
N SER A 65 1.39 4.46 -4.82
CA SER A 65 1.15 5.70 -5.57
C SER A 65 2.04 5.82 -6.81
N GLN A 66 3.24 5.27 -6.75
CA GLN A 66 4.20 5.25 -7.84
C GLN A 66 3.75 4.27 -8.93
N VAL A 67 3.29 3.08 -8.56
CA VAL A 67 2.90 2.02 -9.51
C VAL A 67 1.54 2.31 -10.17
N LEU A 68 0.63 3.00 -9.48
CA LEU A 68 -0.70 3.34 -10.00
C LEU A 68 -0.72 4.57 -10.91
N ARG A 69 0.43 5.16 -11.24
CA ARG A 69 0.56 6.35 -12.07
C ARG A 69 1.46 6.09 -13.26
N ASP A 70 1.29 6.88 -14.30
CA ASP A 70 2.04 6.77 -15.55
C ASP A 70 3.01 7.93 -15.76
N GLY A 71 3.95 7.74 -16.70
CA GLY A 71 4.89 8.77 -17.13
C GLY A 71 5.75 9.32 -15.99
N LYS A 72 5.89 10.64 -15.90
CA LYS A 72 6.71 11.30 -14.88
C LYS A 72 6.23 11.01 -13.46
N GLU A 73 4.93 10.82 -13.29
CA GLU A 73 4.30 10.60 -11.99
C GLU A 73 4.57 9.21 -11.40
N ALA A 74 5.06 8.28 -12.23
CA ALA A 74 5.54 6.94 -11.88
C ALA A 74 6.99 6.91 -11.38
N SER A 75 7.66 8.06 -11.34
CA SER A 75 9.07 8.16 -10.96
C SER A 75 9.27 8.07 -9.43
N CYS A 76 10.46 7.62 -9.01
CA CYS A 76 10.87 7.69 -7.60
C CYS A 76 10.88 9.13 -7.09
N GLN A 77 11.20 10.09 -7.95
CA GLN A 77 11.21 11.53 -7.61
C GLN A 77 9.80 12.01 -7.24
N SER A 78 8.78 11.67 -8.03
CA SER A 78 7.40 11.99 -7.70
C SER A 78 6.92 11.30 -6.42
N ALA A 79 7.39 10.07 -6.14
CA ALA A 79 7.09 9.39 -4.88
C ALA A 79 7.71 10.13 -3.67
N VAL A 80 8.97 10.59 -3.76
CA VAL A 80 9.62 11.39 -2.72
C VAL A 80 8.91 12.73 -2.52
N ALA A 81 8.52 13.41 -3.60
CA ALA A 81 7.77 14.66 -3.51
C ALA A 81 6.44 14.50 -2.75
N ARG A 82 5.74 13.37 -2.95
CA ARG A 82 4.52 13.04 -2.18
C ARG A 82 4.81 12.75 -0.72
N ILE A 83 5.92 12.07 -0.41
CA ILE A 83 6.37 11.87 0.99
C ILE A 83 6.69 13.21 1.65
N SER A 84 7.46 14.09 0.99
CA SER A 84 7.78 15.44 1.48
C SER A 84 6.52 16.26 1.73
N SER A 85 5.60 16.28 0.77
CA SER A 85 4.32 16.98 0.89
C SER A 85 3.49 16.46 2.06
N TYR A 86 3.49 15.14 2.26
CA TYR A 86 2.83 14.48 3.37
C TYR A 86 3.42 14.87 4.74
N LEU A 87 4.75 14.84 4.88
CA LEU A 87 5.43 15.16 6.13
C LEU A 87 5.29 16.65 6.48
N THR A 88 5.43 17.52 5.48
CA THR A 88 5.28 18.97 5.62
C THR A 88 3.85 19.33 6.00
N GLY A 89 2.85 18.74 5.32
CA GLY A 89 1.44 18.95 5.63
C GLY A 89 1.02 18.49 7.03
N ARG A 90 1.84 17.67 7.70
CA ARG A 90 1.63 17.22 9.08
C ARG A 90 2.59 17.84 10.09
N ALA A 91 3.43 18.79 9.69
CA ALA A 91 4.49 19.36 10.53
C ALA A 91 5.41 18.29 11.16
N LEU A 92 5.62 17.16 10.47
CA LEU A 92 6.51 16.07 10.89
C LEU A 92 7.94 16.26 10.38
N GLY A 93 8.19 17.32 9.60
CA GLY A 93 9.46 17.64 8.98
C GLY A 93 9.41 17.54 7.45
N ASP A 94 10.57 17.42 6.84
CA ASP A 94 10.75 17.25 5.40
C ASP A 94 11.79 16.16 5.13
N VAL A 95 11.88 15.72 3.88
CA VAL A 95 12.88 14.77 3.40
C VAL A 95 13.73 15.38 2.29
N ASP A 96 14.95 14.91 2.17
CA ASP A 96 15.82 15.26 1.05
C ASP A 96 15.14 14.85 -0.27
N PRO A 97 15.14 15.70 -1.31
CA PRO A 97 14.66 15.34 -2.64
C PRO A 97 15.46 14.21 -3.31
N ASP A 98 16.62 13.80 -2.78
CA ASP A 98 17.34 12.62 -3.24
C ASP A 98 16.52 11.33 -2.99
N THR A 99 16.30 10.59 -4.07
CA THR A 99 15.56 9.32 -4.06
C THR A 99 16.30 8.16 -3.41
N ARG A 100 17.59 8.26 -3.10
CA ARG A 100 18.38 7.13 -2.57
C ARG A 100 17.78 6.51 -1.32
N ASP A 101 17.32 7.32 -0.38
CA ASP A 101 16.74 6.85 0.87
C ASP A 101 15.39 6.16 0.64
N TYR A 102 14.54 6.75 -0.20
CA TYR A 102 13.28 6.12 -0.61
C TYR A 102 13.53 4.79 -1.34
N CYS A 103 14.45 4.75 -2.30
CA CYS A 103 14.80 3.54 -3.04
C CYS A 103 15.33 2.43 -2.11
N ARG A 104 16.20 2.78 -1.17
CA ARG A 104 16.73 1.84 -0.16
C ARG A 104 15.64 1.36 0.78
N ALA A 105 14.70 2.21 1.18
CA ALA A 105 13.59 1.82 2.04
C ALA A 105 12.59 0.94 1.29
N ARG A 106 12.26 1.27 0.04
CA ARG A 106 11.38 0.46 -0.84
C ARG A 106 11.92 -0.94 -1.06
N ALA A 107 13.24 -1.10 -1.23
CA ALA A 107 13.88 -2.40 -1.37
C ALA A 107 13.76 -3.30 -0.12
N LYS A 108 13.37 -2.76 1.04
CA LYS A 108 13.15 -3.53 2.28
C LYS A 108 11.73 -4.08 2.40
N LEU A 109 10.82 -3.75 1.48
CA LEU A 109 9.47 -4.30 1.50
C LEU A 109 9.52 -5.82 1.30
N SER A 110 9.09 -6.56 2.31
CA SER A 110 9.04 -8.02 2.29
C SER A 110 7.98 -8.52 1.30
N GLU A 111 8.39 -9.35 0.34
CA GLU A 111 7.49 -9.99 -0.62
C GLU A 111 6.45 -10.87 0.09
N ASP A 112 6.86 -11.65 1.09
CA ASP A 112 5.97 -12.49 1.89
C ASP A 112 4.91 -11.67 2.63
N ALA A 113 5.30 -10.52 3.20
CA ALA A 113 4.38 -9.60 3.85
C ALA A 113 3.38 -9.00 2.85
N LEU A 114 3.84 -8.61 1.65
CA LEU A 114 2.98 -8.10 0.58
C LEU A 114 2.00 -9.17 0.08
N HIS A 115 2.45 -10.41 -0.05
CA HIS A 115 1.63 -11.54 -0.44
C HIS A 115 0.54 -11.83 0.60
N GLU A 116 0.88 -11.85 1.89
CA GLU A 116 -0.10 -12.03 2.96
C GLU A 116 -1.10 -10.87 3.02
N LEU A 117 -0.63 -9.63 2.88
CA LEU A 117 -1.48 -8.44 2.89
C LEU A 117 -2.50 -8.49 1.75
N THR A 118 -2.02 -8.73 0.52
CA THR A 118 -2.85 -8.80 -0.69
C THR A 118 -3.83 -9.96 -0.64
N SER A 119 -3.38 -11.15 -0.24
CA SER A 119 -4.25 -12.33 -0.09
C SER A 119 -5.30 -12.12 0.99
N GLY A 120 -4.93 -11.46 2.09
CA GLY A 120 -5.86 -11.11 3.18
C GLY A 120 -6.98 -10.19 2.70
N VAL A 121 -6.64 -9.15 1.94
CA VAL A 121 -7.63 -8.22 1.34
C VAL A 121 -8.53 -8.96 0.35
N ALA A 122 -7.96 -9.78 -0.53
CA ALA A 122 -8.73 -10.55 -1.51
C ALA A 122 -9.71 -11.53 -0.85
N ASN A 123 -9.27 -12.25 0.18
CA ASN A 123 -10.12 -13.19 0.91
C ASN A 123 -11.25 -12.48 1.67
N GLU A 124 -10.98 -11.31 2.23
CA GLU A 124 -12.00 -10.48 2.88
C GLU A 124 -13.03 -9.98 1.87
N ALA A 125 -12.57 -9.43 0.75
CA ALA A 125 -13.45 -9.00 -0.33
C ALA A 125 -14.35 -10.15 -0.83
N GLN A 126 -13.80 -11.36 -0.98
CA GLN A 126 -14.57 -12.54 -1.39
C GLN A 126 -15.64 -12.94 -0.37
N ARG A 127 -15.37 -12.82 0.94
CA ARG A 127 -16.35 -13.15 1.99
C ARG A 127 -17.50 -12.14 2.09
N LEU A 128 -17.28 -10.90 1.68
CA LEU A 128 -18.29 -9.84 1.73
C LEU A 128 -19.28 -9.87 0.55
N ILE A 129 -19.08 -10.77 -0.43
CA ILE A 129 -19.96 -10.87 -1.59
C ILE A 129 -21.31 -11.47 -1.16
N GLU A 130 -22.37 -10.69 -1.30
CA GLU A 130 -23.74 -11.16 -1.08
C GLU A 130 -24.14 -12.26 -2.09
N PRO A 131 -24.95 -13.26 -1.67
CA PRO A 131 -25.33 -14.38 -2.54
C PRO A 131 -25.95 -13.96 -3.89
N GLN A 132 -26.67 -12.84 -3.92
CA GLN A 132 -27.28 -12.30 -5.14
C GLN A 132 -26.27 -11.84 -6.20
N HIS A 133 -25.04 -11.51 -5.79
CA HIS A 133 -23.96 -11.11 -6.68
C HIS A 133 -23.12 -12.30 -7.17
N LEU A 134 -23.44 -13.53 -6.74
CA LEU A 134 -22.76 -14.73 -7.22
C LEU A 134 -23.28 -15.14 -8.60
N TRP A 135 -22.37 -15.35 -9.55
CA TRP A 135 -22.70 -15.87 -10.87
C TRP A 135 -23.14 -17.33 -10.74
N LYS A 136 -24.44 -17.61 -10.89
CA LYS A 136 -25.00 -18.97 -10.73
C LYS A 136 -24.53 -19.66 -9.43
N GLY A 137 -24.47 -18.89 -8.34
CA GLY A 137 -23.97 -19.38 -7.05
C GLY A 137 -22.45 -19.57 -6.96
N ARG A 138 -21.66 -18.98 -7.88
CA ARG A 138 -20.20 -19.06 -7.90
C ARG A 138 -19.54 -17.70 -7.81
N HIS A 139 -18.37 -17.67 -7.18
CA HIS A 139 -17.49 -16.51 -7.17
C HIS A 139 -16.79 -16.38 -8.53
N ALA A 140 -17.33 -15.54 -9.41
CA ALA A 140 -16.70 -15.25 -10.69
C ALA A 140 -15.38 -14.50 -10.49
N LYS A 141 -14.35 -14.89 -11.23
CA LYS A 141 -13.06 -14.21 -11.27
C LYS A 141 -12.86 -13.66 -12.66
N LEU A 142 -12.73 -12.34 -12.79
CA LEU A 142 -12.30 -11.72 -14.02
C LEU A 142 -10.78 -11.91 -14.13
N VAL A 143 -10.34 -12.53 -15.22
CA VAL A 143 -8.92 -12.57 -15.58
C VAL A 143 -8.71 -11.41 -16.53
N ASP A 144 -8.14 -10.33 -16.00
CA ASP A 144 -7.69 -9.19 -16.79
C ASP A 144 -6.16 -9.25 -16.91
N GLY A 145 -5.65 -8.84 -18.08
CA GLY A 145 -4.22 -8.83 -18.37
C GLY A 145 -3.62 -7.48 -18.00
N SER A 146 -2.80 -7.44 -16.94
CA SER A 146 -1.93 -6.29 -16.68
C SER A 146 -0.53 -6.56 -17.21
N THR A 147 0.01 -5.63 -18.00
CA THR A 147 1.39 -5.71 -18.48
C THR A 147 2.30 -4.94 -17.52
N PHE A 148 3.31 -5.62 -16.97
CA PHE A 148 4.35 -4.98 -16.17
C PHE A 148 5.69 -5.07 -16.92
N MET A 149 6.41 -3.95 -16.97
CA MET A 149 7.81 -3.94 -17.40
C MET A 149 8.68 -4.34 -16.22
N MET A 150 9.34 -5.49 -16.29
CA MET A 150 10.32 -5.94 -15.30
C MET A 150 11.74 -5.80 -15.85
N PRO A 151 12.76 -5.56 -14.99
CA PRO A 151 14.15 -5.63 -15.39
C PRO A 151 14.45 -7.00 -16.00
N ASP A 152 15.32 -7.00 -17.00
CA ASP A 152 15.80 -8.23 -17.62
C ASP A 152 16.77 -8.94 -16.66
N THR A 153 16.47 -10.18 -16.32
CA THR A 153 17.24 -11.01 -15.38
C THR A 153 17.38 -12.42 -15.96
N PRO A 154 18.41 -13.20 -15.55
CA PRO A 154 18.51 -14.60 -16.00
C PRO A 154 17.30 -15.48 -15.63
N ARG A 155 16.43 -15.05 -14.71
CA ARG A 155 15.23 -15.80 -14.30
C ARG A 155 14.01 -15.52 -15.20
N ASN A 156 14.02 -14.46 -16.00
CA ASN A 156 12.92 -14.06 -16.88
C ASN A 156 13.35 -13.87 -18.35
N GLN A 157 14.50 -14.45 -18.73
CA GLN A 157 14.88 -14.76 -20.11
C GLN A 157 14.66 -16.24 -20.39
#